data_AF-A0A9X7J3J0-F1
#
_entry.id   AF-A0A9X7J3J0-F1
#
_cell.length_a   1.000
_cell.length_b   1.000
_cell.length_c   1.000
_cell.angle_alpha   90.00
_cell.angle_beta   90.00
_cell.angle_gamma   90.00
#
_symmetry.space_group_name_H-M   'P 1'
#
loop_
_entity.id
_entity.type
_entity.pdbx_description
1 polymer ?
#
loop_
_entity_poly.entity_id
_entity_poly.type
_entity_poly.pdbx_seq_one_letter_code
_entity_poly.pdbx_strand_id
1 'polypeptide(L)'
;MEYGSKKVAAVAIKMALAENREEEGRLKKEFAGDGIRAAAVDYGGEFINSVQKIVERAVVAAKREGVIKETHPEEGAVAGATREALSQIMPKALGLNVGGKIGIARWHDHLSVAIFFGIGLLHLDEVGIGLGHRAV
;
A
#
# COMPACT_ATOMS: atom_id res chain seq x y z
N MET A 1 -23.29 -4.60 7.07
CA MET A 1 -22.35 -5.73 6.83
C MET A 1 -21.07 -5.40 7.56
N GLU A 2 -20.50 -6.36 8.31
CA GLU A 2 -19.23 -6.17 8.98
C GLU A 2 -18.10 -6.60 8.03
N TYR A 3 -17.25 -5.67 7.58
CA TYR A 3 -16.18 -5.99 6.64
C TYR A 3 -14.92 -6.44 7.40
N GLY A 4 -14.68 -7.75 7.49
CA GLY A 4 -13.47 -8.28 8.13
C GLY A 4 -12.17 -7.94 7.40
N SER A 5 -11.05 -8.22 8.05
CA SER A 5 -9.66 -7.99 7.59
C SER A 5 -9.40 -8.39 6.14
N LYS A 6 -9.98 -9.51 5.67
CA LYS A 6 -9.84 -10.01 4.29
C LYS A 6 -10.37 -9.03 3.24
N LYS A 7 -11.51 -8.37 3.50
CA LYS A 7 -12.09 -7.40 2.55
C LYS A 7 -11.21 -6.14 2.47
N VAL A 8 -10.71 -5.65 3.61
CA VAL A 8 -9.82 -4.49 3.66
C VAL A 8 -8.50 -4.78 2.93
N ALA A 9 -7.93 -5.97 3.14
CA ALA A 9 -6.76 -6.42 2.40
C ALA A 9 -7.01 -6.47 0.88
N ALA A 10 -8.16 -7.00 0.45
CA ALA A 10 -8.54 -7.02 -0.96
C ALA A 10 -8.69 -5.61 -1.55
N VAL A 11 -9.23 -4.66 -0.79
CA VAL A 11 -9.32 -3.25 -1.21
C VAL A 11 -7.92 -2.65 -1.36
N ALA A 12 -7.02 -2.86 -0.39
CA ALA A 12 -5.64 -2.39 -0.50
C ALA A 12 -4.93 -2.95 -1.74
N ILE A 13 -5.12 -4.24 -2.05
CA ILE A 13 -4.58 -4.86 -3.26
C ILE A 13 -5.15 -4.20 -4.52
N LYS A 14 -6.46 -3.99 -4.60
CA LYS A 14 -7.08 -3.31 -5.75
C LYS A 14 -6.53 -1.90 -5.94
N MET A 15 -6.30 -1.16 -4.85
CA MET A 15 -5.67 0.15 -4.92
C MET A 15 -4.23 0.09 -5.44
N ALA A 16 -3.46 -0.94 -5.04
CA ALA A 16 -2.10 -1.15 -5.53
C ALA A 16 -2.05 -1.57 -7.01
N LEU A 17 -3.11 -2.22 -7.51
CA LEU A 17 -3.22 -2.65 -8.91
C LEU A 17 -3.76 -1.57 -9.85
N ALA A 18 -4.28 -0.45 -9.33
CA ALA A 18 -4.83 0.60 -10.16
C ALA A 18 -3.77 1.14 -11.13
N GLU A 19 -4.07 1.21 -12.41
CA GLU A 19 -3.08 1.56 -13.44
C GLU A 19 -2.82 3.06 -13.52
N ASN A 20 -3.85 3.86 -13.24
CA ASN A 20 -3.81 5.31 -13.41
C ASN A 20 -4.62 6.04 -12.32
N ARG A 21 -4.51 7.38 -12.31
CA ARG A 21 -5.18 8.23 -11.32
C ARG A 21 -6.70 8.25 -11.46
N GLU A 22 -7.22 8.04 -12.66
CA GLU A 22 -8.67 8.00 -12.90
C GLU A 22 -9.29 6.75 -12.29
N GLU A 23 -8.67 5.59 -12.51
CA GLU A 23 -9.06 4.33 -11.90
C GLU A 23 -8.93 4.39 -10.37
N GLU A 24 -7.85 4.95 -9.84
CA GLU A 24 -7.68 5.19 -8.41
C GLU A 24 -8.85 6.02 -7.84
N GLY A 25 -9.22 7.11 -8.52
CA GLY A 25 -10.34 7.95 -8.12
C GLY A 25 -11.68 7.22 -8.16
N ARG A 26 -11.91 6.38 -9.18
CA ARG A 26 -13.11 5.54 -9.30
C ARG A 26 -13.19 4.53 -8.16
N LEU A 27 -12.10 3.79 -7.90
CA LEU A 27 -12.02 2.79 -6.84
C LEU A 27 -12.22 3.42 -5.45
N LYS A 28 -11.59 4.58 -5.18
CA LYS A 28 -11.79 5.32 -3.93
C LYS A 28 -13.26 5.68 -3.72
N LYS A 29 -13.96 6.16 -4.75
CA LYS A 29 -15.40 6.49 -4.66
C LYS A 29 -16.26 5.25 -4.43
N GLU A 30 -15.95 4.15 -5.12
CA GLU A 30 -16.63 2.85 -4.95
C GLU A 30 -16.51 2.36 -3.51
N PHE A 31 -15.29 2.31 -2.97
CA PHE A 31 -15.03 1.82 -1.61
C PHE A 31 -15.53 2.78 -0.52
N ALA A 32 -15.56 4.09 -0.78
CA ALA A 32 -16.17 5.05 0.12
C ALA A 32 -17.68 4.78 0.30
N GLY A 33 -18.37 4.29 -0.74
CA GLY A 33 -19.76 3.82 -0.63
C GLY A 33 -19.94 2.63 0.31
N ASP A 34 -18.91 1.78 0.41
CA ASP A 34 -18.82 0.67 1.37
C ASP A 34 -18.32 1.14 2.77
N GLY A 35 -18.05 2.43 2.97
CA GLY A 35 -17.49 2.97 4.21
C GLY A 35 -16.00 2.65 4.41
N ILE A 36 -15.32 2.13 3.38
CA ILE A 36 -13.88 1.81 3.42
C ILE A 36 -13.11 3.02 2.89
N ARG A 37 -12.17 3.54 3.69
CA ARG A 37 -11.28 4.62 3.27
C ARG A 37 -10.04 4.03 2.62
N ALA A 38 -9.61 4.60 1.50
CA ALA A 38 -8.52 4.06 0.71
C ALA A 38 -7.59 5.16 0.18
N ALA A 39 -6.31 4.83 0.06
CA ALA A 39 -5.27 5.67 -0.53
C ALA A 39 -4.38 4.84 -1.44
N ALA A 40 -3.73 5.49 -2.40
CA ALA A 40 -2.68 4.88 -3.19
C ALA A 40 -1.50 5.83 -3.39
N VAL A 41 -0.31 5.26 -3.60
CA VAL A 41 0.94 6.00 -3.77
C VAL A 41 1.81 5.32 -4.81
N ASP A 42 2.23 6.08 -5.82
CA ASP A 42 3.20 5.62 -6.81
C ASP A 42 4.63 5.69 -6.25
N TYR A 43 5.43 4.69 -6.61
CA TYR A 43 6.84 4.62 -6.27
C TYR A 43 7.68 4.07 -7.44
N GLY A 44 8.89 4.59 -7.59
CA GLY A 44 9.86 4.11 -8.57
C GLY A 44 11.29 4.47 -8.19
N GLY A 45 12.22 3.54 -8.34
CA GLY A 45 13.65 3.72 -8.09
C GLY A 45 14.30 2.50 -7.42
N GLU A 46 15.52 2.68 -6.95
CA GLU A 46 16.30 1.62 -6.30
C GLU A 46 15.64 1.18 -4.98
N PHE A 47 15.44 -0.13 -4.80
CA PHE A 47 14.67 -0.68 -3.69
C PHE A 47 15.26 -0.33 -2.32
N ILE A 48 16.54 -0.65 -2.08
CA ILE A 48 17.19 -0.53 -0.76
C ILE A 48 17.22 0.91 -0.27
N ASN A 49 17.66 1.83 -1.13
CA ASN A 49 17.82 3.25 -0.81
C ASN A 49 16.48 3.97 -0.57
N SER A 50 15.36 3.28 -0.78
CA SER A 50 14.06 3.90 -0.83
C SER A 50 13.02 3.27 0.07
N VAL A 51 13.35 2.19 0.79
CA VAL A 51 12.49 1.60 1.83
C VAL A 51 11.95 2.67 2.78
N GLN A 52 12.82 3.56 3.27
CA GLN A 52 12.40 4.64 4.18
C GLN A 52 11.43 5.62 3.51
N LYS A 53 11.70 6.01 2.26
CA LYS A 53 10.85 6.92 1.48
C LYS A 53 9.49 6.30 1.16
N ILE A 54 9.44 5.00 0.86
CA ILE A 54 8.20 4.24 0.62
C ILE A 54 7.33 4.30 1.88
N VAL A 55 7.92 3.97 3.04
CA VAL A 55 7.21 3.99 4.34
C VAL A 55 6.69 5.39 4.66
N GLU A 56 7.53 6.41 4.53
CA GLU A 56 7.15 7.80 4.79
C GLU A 56 6.01 8.26 3.87
N ARG A 57 6.11 7.99 2.56
CA ARG A 57 5.06 8.36 1.61
C ARG A 57 3.74 7.63 1.87
N ALA A 58 3.79 6.37 2.27
CA ALA A 58 2.59 5.63 2.64
C ALA A 58 1.88 6.28 3.84
N VAL A 59 2.64 6.66 4.87
CA VAL A 59 2.11 7.37 6.05
C VAL A 59 1.52 8.73 5.67
N VAL A 60 2.25 9.53 4.88
CA VAL A 60 1.79 10.86 4.44
C VAL A 60 0.51 10.76 3.62
N ALA A 61 0.43 9.82 2.68
CA ALA A 61 -0.75 9.62 1.86
C ALA A 61 -1.95 9.12 2.67
N ALA A 62 -1.74 8.18 3.60
CA ALA A 62 -2.79 7.69 4.48
C ALA A 62 -3.39 8.80 5.34
N LYS A 63 -2.57 9.75 5.83
CA LYS A 63 -3.04 10.94 6.54
C LYS A 63 -3.81 11.88 5.62
N ARG A 64 -3.23 12.24 4.48
CA ARG A 64 -3.81 13.19 3.52
C ARG A 64 -5.18 12.75 3.00
N GLU A 65 -5.34 11.46 2.72
CA GLU A 65 -6.60 10.88 2.23
C GLU A 65 -7.56 10.52 3.37
N GLY A 66 -7.19 10.82 4.62
CA GLY A 66 -8.01 10.57 5.79
C GLY A 66 -8.21 9.08 6.11
N VAL A 67 -7.36 8.19 5.60
CA VAL A 67 -7.40 6.74 5.93
C VAL A 67 -7.04 6.53 7.41
N ILE A 68 -6.10 7.33 7.93
CA ILE A 68 -5.70 7.32 9.33
C ILE A 68 -5.79 8.73 9.94
N LYS A 69 -5.78 8.80 11.28
CA LYS A 69 -5.66 10.07 12.01
C LYS A 69 -4.19 10.45 12.17
N GLU A 70 -3.91 11.74 12.35
CA GLU A 70 -2.56 12.26 12.63
C GLU A 70 -2.15 12.01 14.08
N THR A 71 -1.99 10.74 14.45
CA THR A 71 -1.57 10.33 15.78
C THR A 71 -0.44 9.30 15.69
N HIS A 72 0.47 9.31 16.66
CA HIS A 72 1.64 8.43 16.65
C HIS A 72 1.31 6.92 16.51
N PRO A 73 0.27 6.36 17.18
CA PRO A 73 -0.08 4.94 17.01
C PRO A 73 -0.54 4.61 15.59
N GLU A 74 -1.30 5.51 14.97
CA GLU A 74 -1.85 5.36 13.63
C GLU A 74 -0.77 5.40 12.54
N GLU A 75 0.16 6.34 12.67
CA GLU A 75 1.34 6.42 11.81
C GLU A 75 2.21 5.16 11.95
N GLY A 76 2.41 4.70 13.19
CA GLY A 76 3.12 3.46 13.47
C GLY A 76 2.45 2.23 12.86
N ALA A 77 1.11 2.18 12.82
CA ALA A 77 0.37 1.10 12.22
C ALA A 77 0.60 1.01 10.71
N VAL A 78 0.49 2.13 9.98
CA VAL A 78 0.79 2.18 8.54
C VAL A 78 2.25 1.85 8.28
N ALA A 79 3.18 2.42 9.05
CA ALA A 79 4.61 2.17 8.87
C ALA A 79 4.97 0.69 9.10
N GLY A 80 4.39 0.07 10.14
CA GLY A 80 4.55 -1.35 10.44
C GLY A 80 3.99 -2.24 9.33
N ALA A 81 2.75 -2.00 8.90
CA ALA A 81 2.12 -2.74 7.81
C ALA A 81 2.91 -2.60 6.50
N THR A 82 3.40 -1.41 6.19
CA THR A 82 4.22 -1.16 4.99
C THR A 82 5.54 -1.92 5.04
N ARG A 83 6.22 -1.93 6.20
CA ARG A 83 7.48 -2.69 6.38
C ARG A 83 7.28 -4.20 6.22
N GLU A 84 6.15 -4.72 6.68
CA GLU A 84 5.78 -6.14 6.51
C GLU A 84 5.48 -6.48 5.05
N ALA A 85 4.77 -5.61 4.33
CA ALA A 85 4.58 -5.79 2.89
C ALA A 85 5.93 -5.78 2.13
N LEU A 86 6.82 -4.86 2.48
CA LEU A 86 8.15 -4.78 1.86
C LEU A 86 9.03 -6.01 2.14
N SER A 87 8.94 -6.62 3.32
CA SER A 87 9.77 -7.79 3.67
C SER A 87 9.44 -9.01 2.81
N GLN A 88 8.21 -9.10 2.31
CA GLN A 88 7.78 -10.16 1.38
C GLN A 88 8.36 -9.97 -0.03
N ILE A 89 8.58 -8.73 -0.46
CA ILE A 89 9.12 -8.39 -1.79
C ILE A 89 10.67 -8.39 -1.77
N MET A 90 11.27 -8.05 -0.63
CA MET A 90 12.72 -7.88 -0.46
C MET A 90 13.58 -9.00 -1.08
N PRO A 91 13.28 -10.31 -0.93
CA PRO A 91 14.11 -11.37 -1.49
C PRO A 91 14.27 -11.31 -3.02
N LYS A 92 13.30 -10.72 -3.73
CA LYS A 92 13.33 -10.56 -5.19
C LYS A 92 13.88 -9.22 -5.65
N ALA A 93 13.76 -8.18 -4.83
CA ALA A 93 14.05 -6.78 -5.21
C ALA A 93 15.40 -6.24 -4.70
N LEU A 94 16.12 -7.01 -3.89
CA LEU A 94 17.38 -6.57 -3.28
C LEU A 94 18.43 -6.25 -4.36
N GLY A 95 18.92 -5.00 -4.37
CA GLY A 95 19.90 -4.53 -5.36
C GLY A 95 19.33 -4.21 -6.74
N LEU A 96 18.00 -4.21 -6.90
CA LEU A 96 17.32 -3.92 -8.16
C LEU A 96 16.49 -2.64 -8.08
N ASN A 97 16.13 -2.12 -9.26
CA ASN A 97 15.14 -1.06 -9.39
C ASN A 97 13.73 -1.64 -9.35
N VAL A 98 12.84 -0.95 -8.67
CA VAL A 98 11.42 -1.30 -8.63
C VAL A 98 10.56 -0.14 -9.09
N GLY A 99 9.37 -0.45 -9.59
CA GLY A 99 8.35 0.52 -9.93
C GLY A 99 6.98 -0.06 -9.69
N GLY A 100 6.05 0.75 -9.17
CA GLY A 100 4.67 0.35 -8.99
C GLY A 100 3.99 1.18 -7.92
N LYS A 101 3.05 0.57 -7.19
CA LYS A 101 2.10 1.30 -6.36
C LYS A 101 1.86 0.63 -5.02
N ILE A 102 1.64 1.46 -4.02
CA ILE A 102 1.29 1.09 -2.65
C ILE A 102 -0.18 1.42 -2.48
N GLY A 103 -1.01 0.43 -2.17
CA GLY A 103 -2.40 0.60 -1.82
C GLY A 103 -2.59 0.52 -0.31
N ILE A 104 -3.42 1.39 0.24
CA ILE A 104 -3.71 1.46 1.67
C ILE A 104 -5.23 1.48 1.82
N ALA A 105 -5.76 0.69 2.74
CA ALA A 105 -7.19 0.64 3.00
C ALA A 105 -7.47 0.52 4.49
N ARG A 106 -8.56 1.15 4.94
CA ARG A 106 -9.06 1.02 6.30
C ARG A 106 -10.56 0.90 6.36
N TRP A 107 -11.01 -0.03 7.20
CA TRP A 107 -12.39 -0.10 7.66
C TRP A 107 -12.41 -0.37 9.15
N HIS A 108 -13.02 0.53 9.93
CA HIS A 108 -12.95 0.57 11.39
C HIS A 108 -11.52 0.31 11.92
N ASP A 109 -11.33 -0.81 12.61
CA ASP A 109 -10.09 -1.24 13.24
C ASP A 109 -9.14 -1.95 12.28
N HIS A 110 -9.59 -2.37 11.10
CA HIS A 110 -8.74 -3.05 10.14
C HIS A 110 -8.04 -2.07 9.20
N LEU A 111 -6.71 -2.07 9.24
CA LEU A 111 -5.83 -1.34 8.34
C LEU A 111 -5.02 -2.34 7.51
N SER A 112 -4.92 -2.15 6.20
CA SER A 112 -4.08 -2.98 5.33
C SER A 112 -3.28 -2.12 4.36
N VAL A 113 -2.05 -2.56 4.11
CA VAL A 113 -1.15 -1.99 3.10
C VAL A 113 -0.78 -3.12 2.15
N ALA A 114 -0.96 -2.88 0.85
CA ALA A 114 -0.51 -3.76 -0.22
C ALA A 114 0.52 -3.00 -1.07
N ILE A 115 1.54 -3.70 -1.55
CA ILE A 115 2.56 -3.15 -2.44
C ILE A 115 2.63 -4.07 -3.64
N PHE A 116 2.47 -3.51 -4.84
CA PHE A 116 2.64 -4.23 -6.09
C PHE A 116 3.71 -3.54 -6.92
N PHE A 117 4.81 -4.25 -7.17
CA PHE A 117 5.96 -3.75 -7.91
C PHE A 117 6.30 -4.64 -9.09
N GLY A 118 6.62 -4.01 -10.22
CA GLY A 118 7.56 -4.53 -11.19
C GLY A 118 8.99 -4.35 -10.68
N ILE A 119 9.82 -5.36 -10.90
CA ILE A 119 11.21 -5.44 -10.47
C ILE A 119 12.06 -5.59 -11.74
N GLY A 120 12.89 -4.59 -12.02
CA GLY A 120 13.72 -4.58 -13.22
C GLY A 120 14.92 -5.51 -13.08
N LEU A 121 15.03 -6.49 -13.98
CA LEU A 121 16.13 -7.46 -14.03
C LEU A 121 16.70 -7.56 -15.46
N LEU A 122 17.67 -6.69 -15.80
CA LEU A 122 18.31 -6.66 -17.13
C LEU A 122 17.29 -6.52 -18.28
N HIS A 123 17.04 -7.61 -19.02
CA HIS A 123 16.08 -7.69 -20.13
C HIS A 123 14.76 -8.40 -19.73
N LEU A 124 14.58 -8.67 -18.44
CA LEU A 124 13.46 -9.40 -17.86
C LEU A 124 12.76 -8.53 -16.83
N ASP A 125 11.45 -8.73 -16.70
CA ASP A 125 10.61 -8.13 -15.68
C ASP A 125 10.13 -9.23 -14.72
N GLU A 126 10.39 -9.06 -13.43
CA GLU A 126 9.77 -9.84 -12.36
C GLU A 126 8.70 -8.99 -11.67
N VAL A 127 7.73 -9.63 -11.03
CA VAL A 127 6.70 -8.98 -10.24
C VAL A 127 6.71 -9.46 -8.78
N GLY A 128 6.46 -8.53 -7.87
CA GLY A 128 6.36 -8.77 -6.45
C GLY A 128 5.10 -8.14 -5.88
N ILE A 129 4.35 -8.92 -5.10
CA ILE A 129 3.29 -8.40 -4.25
C ILE A 129 3.60 -8.68 -2.79
N GLY A 130 3.35 -7.70 -1.93
CA GLY A 130 3.45 -7.84 -0.48
C GLY A 130 2.22 -7.24 0.20
N LEU A 131 1.83 -7.81 1.33
CA LEU A 131 0.70 -7.34 2.13
C LEU A 131 1.07 -7.29 3.62
N GLY A 132 0.73 -6.20 4.30
CA GLY A 132 0.73 -6.10 5.75
C GLY A 132 -0.64 -5.68 6.26
N HIS A 133 -1.06 -6.25 7.40
CA HIS A 133 -2.33 -5.94 8.07
C HIS A 133 -2.09 -5.54 9.52
N ARG A 134 -2.87 -4.59 10.03
CA ARG A 134 -2.92 -4.23 11.46
C ARG A 134 -4.38 -4.13 11.90
N ALA A 135 -4.66 -4.56 13.13
CA ALA A 135 -5.91 -4.26 13.83
C ALA A 135 -5.62 -3.14 14.85
N VAL A 136 -6.05 -1.90 14.56
CA VAL A 136 -5.73 -0.67 15.30
C VAL A 136 -6.88 0.32 15.38
#